data_AF-A0A087US70-F1
#
_entry.id   AF-A0A087US70-F1
#
_cell.length_a   1.000
_cell.length_b   1.000
_cell.length_c   1.000
_cell.angle_alpha   90.00
_cell.angle_beta   90.00
_cell.angle_gamma   90.00
#
_symmetry.space_group_name_H-M   'P 1'
#
loop_
_entity.id
_entity.type
_entity.pdbx_description
1 polymer ?
#
loop_
_entity_poly.entity_id
_entity_poly.type
_entity_poly.pdbx_seq_one_letter_code
_entity_poly.pdbx_strand_id
1 'polypeptide(L)'
;MECRSGEKGNAIRIEKLLYSGKEGKTSQGCPLAKWVIRRSGPEEKLLTVIRHRPGHTCTTAYIVIALVAWEGVSQPVADMLYQTVVYKTVNFGIPTQRKCGTNEMRTCACQGLDSETCGASFSFGCSWSMYYNGCKFARSKNARKFKLTERDEEKELEEKLQTLATDVAHLYKRI
;
A
#
# COMPACT_ATOMS: atom_id res chain seq x y z
N MET A 1 9.51 6.50 -19.06
CA MET A 1 8.94 7.15 -17.86
C MET A 1 8.75 8.63 -18.07
N GLU A 2 9.74 9.35 -18.62
CA GLU A 2 9.60 10.79 -18.94
C GLU A 2 8.32 11.13 -19.72
N CYS A 3 8.03 10.43 -20.82
CA CYS A 3 6.81 10.69 -21.59
C CYS A 3 5.51 10.43 -20.82
N ARG A 4 5.51 9.52 -19.84
CA ARG A 4 4.33 9.16 -19.06
C ARG A 4 4.08 10.15 -17.94
N SER A 5 5.11 10.45 -17.14
CA SER A 5 4.99 11.35 -16.00
C SER A 5 4.98 12.83 -16.41
N GLY A 6 5.59 13.18 -17.54
CA GLY A 6 5.87 14.56 -17.94
C GLY A 6 7.14 15.14 -17.30
N GLU A 7 7.75 14.40 -16.37
CA GLU A 7 9.02 14.74 -15.72
C GLU A 7 10.21 14.42 -16.61
N LYS A 8 11.36 15.07 -16.38
CA LYS A 8 12.58 14.87 -17.19
C LYS A 8 13.85 14.87 -16.33
N GLY A 9 14.89 14.20 -16.83
CA GLY A 9 16.22 14.24 -16.22
C GLY A 9 16.21 13.77 -14.76
N ASN A 10 16.85 14.54 -13.87
CA ASN A 10 17.03 14.20 -12.45
C ASN A 10 15.72 14.06 -11.66
N ALA A 11 14.60 14.54 -12.20
CA ALA A 11 13.29 14.31 -11.60
C ALA A 11 12.89 12.82 -11.63
N ILE A 12 13.51 12.00 -12.48
CA ILE A 12 13.27 10.56 -12.57
C ILE A 12 14.55 9.80 -12.24
N ARG A 13 14.50 9.00 -11.16
CA ARG A 13 15.55 8.05 -10.82
C ARG A 13 15.16 6.65 -11.25
N ILE A 14 16.06 5.94 -11.93
CA ILE A 14 15.85 4.54 -12.32
C ILE A 14 16.85 3.66 -11.58
N GLU A 15 16.33 2.70 -10.82
CA GLU A 15 17.13 1.73 -10.07
C GLU A 15 16.92 0.31 -10.61
N LYS A 16 18.02 -0.35 -10.99
CA LYS A 16 17.99 -1.74 -11.46
C LYS A 16 18.18 -2.68 -10.28
N LEU A 17 17.18 -3.53 -10.01
CA LEU A 17 17.32 -4.61 -9.04
C LEU A 17 17.64 -5.94 -9.71
N LEU A 18 18.39 -6.75 -8.96
CA LEU A 18 18.71 -8.13 -9.31
C LEU A 18 17.82 -9.07 -8.50
N TYR A 19 17.10 -9.95 -9.18
CA TYR A 19 16.32 -10.98 -8.52
C TYR A 19 17.24 -12.13 -8.12
N SER A 20 17.44 -12.31 -6.82
CA SER A 20 18.31 -13.36 -6.27
C SER A 20 17.62 -14.72 -6.12
N GLY A 21 16.27 -14.77 -6.11
CA GLY A 21 15.50 -15.96 -5.75
C GLY A 21 15.60 -16.36 -4.27
N LYS A 22 16.33 -15.59 -3.46
CA LYS A 22 16.55 -15.86 -2.03
C LYS A 22 15.85 -14.80 -1.19
N GLU A 23 14.90 -15.23 -0.38
CA GLU A 23 14.17 -14.37 0.55
C GLU A 23 15.11 -13.85 1.66
N GLY A 24 15.10 -12.54 1.90
CA GLY A 24 15.78 -11.92 3.04
C GLY A 24 14.86 -11.86 4.25
N LYS A 25 15.18 -12.62 5.30
CA LYS A 25 14.43 -12.68 6.55
C LYS A 25 15.34 -12.88 7.76
N THR A 26 14.84 -12.57 8.95
CA THR A 26 15.53 -12.88 10.22
C THR A 26 15.55 -14.39 10.48
N SER A 27 16.28 -14.85 11.49
CA SER A 27 16.28 -16.27 11.89
C SER A 27 14.90 -16.77 12.33
N GLN A 28 14.03 -15.88 12.80
CA GLN A 28 12.64 -16.15 13.17
C GLN A 28 11.66 -16.03 11.98
N GLY A 29 12.17 -15.74 10.78
CA GLY A 29 11.37 -15.63 9.57
C GLY A 29 10.59 -14.31 9.42
N CYS A 30 11.03 -13.24 10.09
CA CYS A 30 10.41 -11.91 9.98
C CYS A 30 11.07 -11.06 8.88
N PRO A 31 10.38 -10.03 8.35
CA PRO A 31 10.93 -9.17 7.30
C PRO A 31 12.22 -8.47 7.72
N LEU A 32 13.18 -8.36 6.79
CA LEU A 32 14.46 -7.67 7.00
C LEU A 32 14.85 -6.85 5.76
N ALA A 33 15.19 -5.58 5.95
CA ALA A 33 15.78 -4.76 4.90
C ALA A 33 17.30 -4.93 4.87
N LYS A 34 17.86 -5.25 3.70
CA LYS A 34 19.32 -5.26 3.46
C LYS A 34 19.83 -3.98 2.80
N TRP A 35 18.96 -3.30 2.06
CA TRP A 35 19.22 -2.03 1.40
C TRP A 35 18.00 -1.14 1.54
N VAL A 36 18.23 0.16 1.61
CA VAL A 36 17.17 1.18 1.70
C VAL A 36 17.39 2.19 0.60
N ILE A 37 16.46 2.24 -0.36
CA ILE A 37 16.45 3.30 -1.37
C ILE A 37 15.69 4.47 -0.77
N ARG A 38 16.41 5.58 -0.55
CA ARG A 38 15.85 6.84 -0.08
C ARG A 38 15.79 7.83 -1.23
N ARG A 39 14.81 8.73 -1.18
CA ARG A 39 14.74 9.90 -2.06
C ARG A 39 16.07 10.63 -2.01
N SER A 40 16.71 10.85 -3.15
CA SER A 40 18.03 11.49 -3.23
C SER A 40 17.96 12.99 -2.92
N GLY A 41 16.83 13.63 -3.23
CA GLY A 41 16.58 15.03 -2.94
C GLY A 41 15.20 15.48 -3.43
N PRO A 42 14.82 16.75 -3.19
CA PRO A 42 13.52 17.30 -3.60
C PRO A 42 13.34 17.39 -5.13
N GLU A 43 14.45 17.39 -5.89
CA GLU A 43 14.43 17.33 -7.36
C GLU A 43 13.87 15.98 -7.85
N GLU A 44 14.23 14.87 -7.20
CA GLU A 44 13.73 13.53 -7.53
C GLU A 44 12.22 13.45 -7.25
N LYS A 45 11.39 13.33 -8.28
CA LYS A 45 9.92 13.22 -8.18
C LYS A 45 9.42 11.79 -8.27
N LEU A 46 10.12 10.96 -9.06
CA LEU A 46 9.72 9.60 -9.36
C LEU A 46 10.91 8.64 -9.26
N LEU A 47 10.79 7.61 -8.43
CA LEU A 47 11.67 6.45 -8.45
C LEU A 47 11.02 5.34 -9.28
N THR A 48 11.73 4.83 -10.26
CA THR A 48 11.35 3.67 -11.08
C THR A 48 12.29 2.51 -10.80
N VAL A 49 11.76 1.42 -10.28
CA VAL A 49 12.51 0.21 -10.02
C VAL A 49 12.31 -0.76 -11.17
N ILE A 50 13.39 -1.16 -11.82
CA ILE A 50 13.36 -2.06 -12.98
C ILE A 50 14.07 -3.37 -12.69
N ARG A 51 13.68 -4.41 -13.43
CA ARG A 51 14.36 -5.70 -13.48
C ARG A 51 14.70 -6.05 -14.92
N HIS A 52 15.95 -6.44 -15.15
CA HIS A 52 16.34 -7.12 -16.38
C HIS A 52 15.95 -8.60 -16.28
N ARG A 53 15.26 -9.12 -17.29
CA ARG A 53 14.87 -10.51 -17.38
C ARG A 53 16.07 -11.34 -17.84
N PRO A 54 16.52 -12.34 -17.06
CA PRO A 54 17.69 -13.14 -17.41
C PRO A 54 17.58 -13.75 -18.82
N GLY A 55 18.63 -13.62 -19.63
CA GLY A 55 18.69 -14.18 -20.99
C GLY A 55 17.92 -13.42 -22.07
N HIS A 56 17.20 -12.34 -21.72
CA HIS A 56 16.42 -11.58 -22.70
C HIS A 56 17.22 -10.42 -23.33
N THR A 57 17.14 -10.33 -24.65
CA THR A 57 17.65 -9.23 -25.49
C THR A 57 16.53 -8.54 -26.30
N CYS A 58 15.27 -8.95 -26.12
CA CYS A 58 14.12 -8.39 -26.82
C CYS A 58 13.68 -7.02 -26.28
N THR A 59 12.70 -6.39 -26.94
CA THR A 59 12.13 -5.08 -26.56
C THR A 59 11.52 -5.03 -25.16
N THR A 60 11.20 -6.18 -24.57
CA THR A 60 10.65 -6.32 -23.21
C THR A 60 11.66 -6.94 -22.24
N ALA A 61 12.95 -6.86 -22.54
CA ALA A 61 14.01 -7.39 -21.67
C ALA A 61 14.01 -6.73 -20.29
N TYR A 62 13.59 -5.47 -20.18
CA TYR A 62 13.43 -4.76 -18.92
C TYR A 62 11.96 -4.56 -18.59
N ILE A 63 11.61 -4.79 -17.32
CA ILE A 63 10.27 -4.57 -16.79
C ILE A 63 10.33 -3.65 -15.58
N VAL A 64 9.32 -2.79 -15.42
CA VAL A 64 9.11 -2.01 -14.21
C VAL A 64 8.47 -2.93 -13.17
N ILE A 65 9.02 -2.94 -11.95
CA ILE A 65 8.53 -3.77 -10.84
C ILE A 65 8.01 -2.96 -9.66
N ALA A 66 8.42 -1.69 -9.54
CA ALA A 66 7.83 -0.74 -8.61
C ALA A 66 7.99 0.69 -9.12
N LEU A 67 7.04 1.54 -8.77
CA LEU A 67 7.08 2.99 -8.98
C LEU A 67 6.80 3.65 -7.62
N VAL A 68 7.56 4.70 -7.30
CA VAL A 68 7.32 5.53 -6.12
C VAL A 68 7.25 6.98 -6.57
N ALA A 69 6.05 7.57 -6.50
CA ALA A 69 5.86 9.00 -6.65
C ALA A 69 6.03 9.66 -5.27
N TRP A 70 7.12 10.39 -5.08
CA TRP A 70 7.45 10.99 -3.78
C TRP A 70 6.44 12.06 -3.34
N GLU A 71 5.80 12.69 -4.32
CA GLU A 71 4.81 13.76 -4.14
C GLU A 71 3.44 13.32 -4.70
N GLY A 72 3.04 12.08 -4.40
CA GLY A 72 1.82 11.49 -4.96
C GLY A 72 0.50 12.08 -4.43
N VAL A 73 0.52 12.62 -3.21
CA VAL A 73 -0.61 13.30 -2.56
C VAL A 73 -0.07 14.60 -1.94
N SER A 74 -0.87 15.66 -1.93
CA SER A 74 -0.45 16.92 -1.32
C SER A 74 -0.28 16.77 0.20
N GLN A 75 0.69 17.49 0.78
CA GLN A 75 0.96 17.46 2.22
C GLN A 75 -0.30 17.74 3.07
N PRO A 76 -1.13 18.77 2.78
CA PRO A 76 -2.32 19.03 3.59
C PRO A 76 -3.33 17.88 3.59
N VAL A 77 -3.48 17.20 2.46
CA VAL A 77 -4.37 16.03 2.35
C VAL A 77 -3.79 14.85 3.12
N ALA A 78 -2.48 14.63 3.04
CA ALA A 78 -1.79 13.58 3.79
C ALA A 78 -1.92 13.78 5.31
N ASP A 79 -1.68 15.01 5.80
CA ASP A 79 -1.77 15.34 7.23
C ASP A 79 -3.20 15.16 7.76
N MET A 80 -4.19 15.65 7.00
CA MET A 80 -5.62 15.48 7.32
C MET A 80 -6.02 14.01 7.34
N LEU A 81 -5.65 13.22 6.33
CA LEU A 81 -5.96 11.80 6.28
C LEU A 81 -5.30 11.03 7.41
N TYR A 82 -4.05 11.36 7.76
CA TYR A 82 -3.38 10.74 8.89
C TYR A 82 -4.18 10.95 10.17
N GLN A 83 -4.59 12.20 10.46
CA GLN A 83 -5.40 12.52 11.64
C GLN A 83 -6.74 11.79 11.63
N THR A 84 -7.51 11.88 10.53
CA THR A 84 -8.84 11.26 10.45
C THR A 84 -8.75 9.73 10.52
N VAL A 85 -7.90 9.09 9.72
CA VAL A 85 -7.83 7.63 9.67
C VAL A 85 -7.34 7.05 10.99
N VAL A 86 -6.31 7.65 11.61
CA VAL A 86 -5.82 7.21 12.92
C VAL A 86 -6.91 7.33 13.97
N TYR A 87 -7.56 8.51 14.09
CA TYR A 87 -8.63 8.71 15.06
C TYR A 87 -9.78 7.72 14.86
N LYS A 88 -10.27 7.54 13.64
CA LYS A 88 -11.41 6.67 13.36
C LYS A 88 -11.07 5.19 13.59
N THR A 89 -9.88 4.75 13.19
CA THR A 89 -9.48 3.34 13.34
C THR A 89 -9.15 2.96 14.78
N VAL A 90 -8.55 3.86 15.56
CA VAL A 90 -8.27 3.63 16.99
C VAL A 90 -9.55 3.55 17.81
N ASN A 91 -10.50 4.47 17.60
CA ASN A 91 -11.68 4.55 18.46
C ASN A 91 -12.84 3.64 17.99
N PHE A 92 -12.97 3.43 16.67
CA PHE A 92 -14.15 2.76 16.09
C PHE A 92 -13.81 1.64 15.11
N GLY A 93 -12.53 1.39 14.87
CA GLY A 93 -12.08 0.43 13.86
C GLY A 93 -12.35 -1.01 14.26
N ILE A 94 -12.57 -1.86 13.25
CA ILE A 94 -12.66 -3.31 13.42
C ILE A 94 -11.43 -3.94 12.74
N PRO A 95 -10.41 -4.37 13.50
CA PRO A 95 -9.20 -4.95 12.93
C PRO A 95 -9.50 -6.20 12.09
N THR A 96 -8.87 -6.27 10.92
CA THR A 96 -8.94 -7.40 10.01
C THR A 96 -7.71 -8.28 10.19
N GLN A 97 -7.91 -9.50 10.67
CA GLN A 97 -6.85 -10.48 10.79
C GLN A 97 -6.40 -10.96 9.41
N ARG A 98 -5.10 -10.91 9.14
CA ARG A 98 -4.49 -11.31 7.87
C ARG A 98 -3.39 -12.34 8.12
N LYS A 99 -3.21 -13.28 7.19
CA LYS A 99 -2.14 -14.29 7.27
C LYS A 99 -0.75 -13.66 7.44
N CYS A 100 -0.51 -12.49 6.83
CA CYS A 100 0.75 -11.76 6.92
C CYS A 100 0.93 -10.94 8.22
N GLY A 101 0.01 -11.03 9.19
CA GLY A 101 0.14 -10.33 10.48
C GLY A 101 1.24 -10.92 11.37
N THR A 102 1.62 -12.17 11.13
CA THR A 102 2.66 -12.90 11.87
C THR A 102 3.60 -13.65 10.93
N ASN A 103 4.73 -14.13 11.47
CA ASN A 103 5.65 -15.04 10.78
C ASN A 103 4.99 -16.41 10.52
N GLU A 104 5.64 -17.27 9.73
CA GLU A 104 5.13 -18.59 9.36
C GLU A 104 4.77 -19.46 10.58
N MET A 105 5.59 -19.40 11.62
CA MET A 105 5.39 -20.13 12.88
C MET A 105 4.31 -19.50 13.78
N ARG A 106 3.81 -18.31 13.46
CA ARG A 106 2.82 -17.54 14.24
C ARG A 106 3.25 -17.25 15.68
N THR A 107 4.54 -17.07 15.91
CA THR A 107 5.13 -16.84 17.24
C THR A 107 5.73 -15.46 17.41
N CYS A 108 5.86 -14.67 16.33
CA CYS A 108 6.45 -13.34 16.44
C CYS A 108 5.51 -12.34 17.12
N ALA A 109 6.09 -11.40 17.86
CA ALA A 109 5.39 -10.25 18.44
C ALA A 109 5.65 -8.96 17.64
N CYS A 110 5.81 -9.04 16.31
CA CYS A 110 6.20 -7.90 15.48
C CYS A 110 5.21 -6.72 15.52
N GLN A 111 3.95 -6.98 15.83
CA GLN A 111 2.94 -5.93 15.98
C GLN A 111 2.95 -5.32 17.40
N GLY A 112 3.64 -5.92 18.37
CA GLY A 112 3.44 -5.64 19.79
C GLY A 112 2.54 -6.66 20.47
N LEU A 113 2.67 -6.80 21.80
CA LEU A 113 1.91 -7.76 22.62
C LEU A 113 0.67 -7.15 23.28
N ASP A 114 0.65 -5.84 23.46
CA ASP A 114 -0.46 -5.12 24.05
C ASP A 114 -1.58 -4.95 23.01
N SER A 115 -2.76 -5.48 23.33
CA SER A 115 -3.92 -5.45 22.42
C SER A 115 -4.40 -4.04 22.10
N GLU A 116 -4.16 -3.07 23.00
CA GLU A 116 -4.62 -1.69 22.83
C GLU A 116 -3.69 -0.86 21.92
N THR A 117 -2.43 -1.27 21.79
CA THR A 117 -1.40 -0.47 21.08
C THR A 117 -0.71 -1.22 19.95
N CYS A 118 -1.01 -2.51 19.77
CA CYS A 118 -0.38 -3.30 18.71
C CYS A 118 -0.77 -2.83 17.30
N GLY A 119 0.16 -3.05 16.37
CA GLY A 119 -0.06 -2.81 14.94
C GLY A 119 -1.23 -3.63 14.40
N ALA A 120 -2.11 -2.97 13.65
CA ALA A 120 -3.33 -3.58 13.12
C ALA A 120 -3.52 -3.28 11.63
N SER A 121 -4.30 -4.13 10.96
CA SER A 121 -4.77 -3.90 9.60
C SER A 121 -6.27 -3.61 9.61
N PHE A 122 -6.72 -2.60 8.87
CA PHE A 122 -8.13 -2.28 8.69
C PHE A 122 -8.46 -2.39 7.20
N SER A 123 -9.50 -3.16 6.85
CA SER A 123 -9.89 -3.41 5.46
C SER A 123 -11.27 -2.83 5.17
N PHE A 124 -11.32 -1.88 4.24
CA PHE A 124 -12.56 -1.23 3.79
C PHE A 124 -12.88 -1.57 2.34
N GLY A 125 -14.10 -1.25 1.90
CA GLY A 125 -14.58 -1.53 0.56
C GLY A 125 -15.04 -2.98 0.35
N CYS A 126 -15.10 -3.36 -0.93
CA CYS A 126 -15.42 -4.70 -1.34
C CYS A 126 -14.17 -5.60 -1.28
N SER A 127 -14.37 -6.88 -1.04
CA SER A 127 -13.34 -7.90 -1.23
C SER A 127 -13.96 -9.12 -1.89
N TRP A 128 -13.13 -9.88 -2.60
CA TRP A 128 -13.55 -11.17 -3.12
C TRP A 128 -13.77 -12.16 -1.97
N SER A 129 -14.76 -13.03 -2.14
CA SER A 129 -15.13 -14.09 -1.22
C SER A 129 -15.24 -15.40 -1.99
N MET A 130 -14.53 -16.41 -1.53
CA MET A 130 -14.60 -17.77 -2.11
C MET A 130 -16.00 -18.37 -2.03
N TYR A 131 -16.77 -18.04 -1.00
CA TYR A 131 -18.12 -18.57 -0.79
C TYR A 131 -19.11 -18.14 -1.86
N TYR A 132 -18.86 -17.00 -2.51
CA TYR A 132 -19.72 -16.46 -3.57
C TYR A 132 -19.03 -16.45 -4.93
N ASN A 133 -17.76 -16.84 -4.98
CA ASN A 133 -16.86 -16.57 -6.11
C ASN A 133 -17.03 -15.14 -6.65
N GLY A 134 -17.09 -14.17 -5.72
CA GLY A 134 -17.54 -12.81 -6.03
C GLY A 134 -17.44 -11.89 -4.84
N CYS A 135 -18.14 -10.77 -4.86
CA CYS A 135 -18.10 -9.79 -3.76
C CYS A 135 -18.60 -10.38 -2.44
N LYS A 136 -17.91 -10.10 -1.32
CA LYS A 136 -18.36 -10.47 0.04
C LYS A 136 -19.77 -9.97 0.39
N PHE A 137 -20.22 -8.91 -0.27
CA PHE A 137 -21.55 -8.32 -0.07
C PHE A 137 -22.65 -8.92 -0.97
N ALA A 138 -22.40 -10.05 -1.65
CA ALA A 138 -23.36 -10.66 -2.57
C ALA A 138 -24.78 -10.91 -1.99
N ARG A 139 -24.91 -11.05 -0.67
CA ARG A 139 -26.19 -11.24 0.03
C ARG A 139 -26.59 -10.04 0.90
N SER A 140 -25.81 -8.96 0.90
CA SER A 140 -26.08 -7.79 1.73
C SER A 140 -27.08 -6.87 1.04
N LYS A 141 -28.25 -6.64 1.65
CA LYS A 141 -29.23 -5.66 1.15
C LYS A 141 -28.65 -4.24 1.15
N ASN A 142 -27.97 -3.87 2.23
CA ASN A 142 -27.27 -2.59 2.40
C ASN A 142 -25.81 -2.85 2.78
N ALA A 143 -24.88 -2.58 1.86
CA ALA A 143 -23.46 -2.83 2.05
C ALA A 143 -22.75 -1.64 2.72
N ARG A 144 -22.39 -1.78 4.00
CA ARG A 144 -21.52 -0.84 4.72
C ARG A 144 -20.06 -1.11 4.34
N LYS A 145 -19.55 -0.38 3.33
CA LYS A 145 -18.18 -0.56 2.80
C LYS A 145 -17.11 -0.04 3.76
N PHE A 146 -17.43 0.99 4.54
CA PHE A 146 -16.52 1.62 5.51
C PHE A 146 -16.95 1.30 6.93
N LYS A 147 -17.26 0.01 7.18
CA LYS A 147 -17.87 -0.42 8.43
C LYS A 147 -16.97 -0.10 9.64
N LEU A 148 -17.53 0.64 10.60
CA LEU A 148 -16.99 0.89 11.93
C LEU A 148 -17.94 0.32 13.00
N THR A 149 -17.52 0.34 14.27
CA THR A 149 -18.38 -0.02 15.41
C THR A 149 -19.57 0.95 15.52
N GLU A 150 -19.31 2.25 15.35
CA GLU A 150 -20.31 3.31 15.33
C GLU A 150 -20.65 3.74 13.91
N ARG A 151 -21.95 3.77 13.58
CA ARG A 151 -22.40 4.00 12.20
C ARG A 151 -22.24 5.46 11.76
N ASP A 152 -22.44 6.40 12.67
CA ASP A 152 -22.38 7.83 12.35
C ASP A 152 -20.94 8.28 12.03
N GLU A 153 -19.95 7.56 12.54
CA GLU A 153 -18.52 7.77 12.28
C GLU A 153 -18.08 7.30 10.88
N GLU A 154 -18.87 6.47 10.19
CA GLU A 154 -18.51 5.88 8.89
C GLU A 154 -18.49 6.91 7.76
N LYS A 155 -19.40 7.89 7.81
CA LYS A 155 -19.63 8.81 6.69
C LYS A 155 -18.40 9.64 6.37
N GLU A 156 -17.78 10.24 7.40
CA GLU A 156 -16.58 11.04 7.21
C GLU A 156 -15.42 10.17 6.66
N LEU A 157 -15.22 8.98 7.22
CA LEU A 157 -14.17 8.07 6.78
C LEU A 157 -14.37 7.65 5.30
N GLU A 158 -15.60 7.32 4.93
CA GLU A 158 -15.97 7.01 3.54
C GLU A 158 -15.66 8.19 2.61
N GLU A 159 -16.14 9.38 2.93
CA GLU A 159 -15.93 10.58 2.12
C GLU A 159 -14.44 10.86 1.89
N LYS A 160 -13.62 10.81 2.95
CA LYS A 160 -12.18 11.05 2.85
C LYS A 160 -11.47 9.99 2.01
N LEU A 161 -11.76 8.71 2.21
CA LEU A 161 -11.09 7.63 1.48
C LEU A 161 -11.55 7.54 0.01
N GLN A 162 -12.80 7.87 -0.28
CA GLN A 162 -13.30 7.95 -1.66
C GLN A 162 -12.69 9.15 -2.40
N THR A 163 -12.52 10.28 -1.73
CA THR A 163 -11.82 11.45 -2.30
C THR A 163 -10.38 11.09 -2.62
N LEU A 164 -9.65 10.48 -1.67
CA LEU A 164 -8.27 10.02 -1.90
C LEU A 164 -8.19 9.05 -3.09
N ALA A 165 -9.10 8.08 -3.18
CA ALA A 165 -9.13 7.12 -4.28
C ALA A 165 -9.32 7.81 -5.64
N THR A 166 -10.19 8.83 -5.69
CA THR A 166 -10.45 9.64 -6.88
C THR A 166 -9.19 10.42 -7.29
N ASP A 167 -8.55 11.09 -6.34
CA ASP A 167 -7.35 11.90 -6.60
C ASP A 167 -6.18 11.04 -7.10
N VAL A 168 -5.93 9.90 -6.44
CA VAL A 168 -4.84 8.98 -6.78
C VAL A 168 -5.08 8.24 -8.10
N ALA A 169 -6.33 8.04 -8.51
CA ALA A 169 -6.65 7.37 -9.78
C ALA A 169 -6.07 8.10 -11.00
N HIS A 170 -6.05 9.44 -10.97
CA HIS A 170 -5.44 10.25 -12.03
C HIS A 170 -3.93 10.04 -12.10
N LEU A 171 -3.26 10.01 -10.95
CA LEU A 171 -1.83 9.71 -10.87
C LEU A 171 -1.56 8.29 -11.38
N TYR A 172 -2.32 7.30 -10.92
CA TYR A 172 -2.16 5.90 -11.31
C TYR A 172 -2.33 5.68 -12.82
N LYS A 173 -3.29 6.36 -13.45
CA LYS A 173 -3.46 6.30 -14.91
C LYS A 173 -2.27 6.89 -15.67
N ARG A 174 -1.62 7.91 -15.08
CA ARG A 174 -0.53 8.66 -15.73
C ARG A 174 0.80 7.91 -15.70
N ILE A 175 1.15 7.26 -14.58
CA ILE A 175 2.50 6.68 -14.35
C ILE A 175 2.58 5.19 -14.70
#